data_AF-A0A927S155-F1
#
_entry.id   AF-A0A927S155-F1
#
_cell.length_a   1.000
_cell.length_b   1.000
_cell.length_c   1.000
_cell.angle_alpha   90.00
_cell.angle_beta   90.00
_cell.angle_gamma   90.00
#
_symmetry.space_group_name_H-M   'P 1'
#
loop_
_entity.id
_entity.type
_entity.pdbx_description
1 polymer ?
#
loop_
_entity_poly.entity_id
_entity_poly.type
_entity_poly.pdbx_seq_one_letter_code
_entity_poly.pdbx_strand_id
1 'polypeptide(L)' 'MNTMLEAKSLTILEDQMNGEFLACKKAEHYASTFEDAQLKNLASQVAACHRQRYDRLFNYLNSHA' A
#
# COMPACT_ATOMS: atom_id res chain seq x y z
N MET A 1 22.96 -17.96 -11.12
CA MET A 1 22.25 -17.45 -12.31
C MET A 1 20.76 -17.34 -11.94
N ASN A 2 20.36 -16.28 -11.22
CA ASN A 2 18.94 -16.00 -10.92
C ASN A 2 18.65 -14.52 -10.58
N THR A 3 19.63 -13.62 -10.80
CA THR A 3 19.55 -12.20 -10.43
C THR A 3 18.54 -11.41 -11.27
N MET A 4 18.28 -11.82 -12.50
CA MET A 4 17.24 -11.21 -13.34
C MET A 4 15.82 -11.50 -12.85
N LEU A 5 15.58 -12.68 -12.25
CA LEU A 5 14.27 -13.01 -11.69
C LEU A 5 14.04 -12.20 -10.41
N GLU A 6 15.05 -12.13 -9.54
CA GLU A 6 15.01 -11.27 -8.35
C GLU A 6 14.81 -9.79 -8.70
N ALA A 7 15.55 -9.24 -9.67
CA ALA A 7 15.37 -7.85 -10.09
C ALA A 7 13.94 -7.57 -10.60
N LYS A 8 13.37 -8.47 -11.41
CA LYS A 8 11.98 -8.34 -11.87
C LYS A 8 10.99 -8.43 -10.70
N SER A 9 11.23 -9.33 -9.75
CA SER A 9 10.40 -9.45 -8.55
C SER A 9 10.46 -8.19 -7.68
N LEU A 10 11.64 -7.58 -7.51
CA LEU A 10 11.80 -6.32 -6.79
C LEU A 10 11.05 -5.18 -7.46
N THR A 11 11.16 -5.03 -8.79
CA THR A 11 10.39 -4.01 -9.54
C THR A 11 8.88 -4.22 -9.40
N ILE A 12 8.39 -5.46 -9.46
CA ILE A 12 6.95 -5.75 -9.25
C ILE A 12 6.52 -5.35 -7.84
N LEU A 13 7.35 -5.61 -6.83
CA LEU A 13 7.06 -5.25 -5.44
C LEU A 13 7.09 -3.74 -5.22
N GLU A 14 7.97 -3.01 -5.90
CA GLU A 14 7.98 -1.54 -5.92
C GLU A 14 6.70 -0.97 -6.54
N ASP A 15 6.27 -1.51 -7.69
CA ASP A 15 5.01 -1.11 -8.33
C ASP A 15 3.81 -1.38 -7.42
N GLN A 16 3.78 -2.54 -6.75
CA GLN A 16 2.76 -2.87 -5.77
C GLN A 16 2.79 -1.92 -4.57
N MET A 17 3.98 -1.58 -4.06
CA MET A 17 4.16 -0.64 -2.97
C MET A 17 3.59 0.75 -3.34
N ASN A 18 3.89 1.24 -4.53
CA ASN A 18 3.33 2.49 -5.04
C ASN A 18 1.80 2.43 -5.19
N GLY A 19 1.27 1.30 -5.64
CA GLY A 19 -0.17 1.04 -5.70
C GLY A 19 -0.85 1.10 -4.32
N GLU A 20 -0.27 0.44 -3.31
CA GLU A 20 -0.76 0.47 -1.93
C GLU A 20 -0.73 1.88 -1.34
N PHE A 21 0.32 2.66 -1.61
CA PHE A 21 0.40 4.06 -1.19
C PHE A 21 -0.73 4.90 -1.79
N LEU A 22 -0.96 4.80 -3.10
CA LEU A 22 -2.02 5.55 -3.77
C LEU A 22 -3.41 5.13 -3.27
N ALA A 23 -3.64 3.83 -3.08
CA ALA A 23 -4.89 3.31 -2.54
C ALA A 23 -5.14 3.78 -1.10
N CYS A 24 -4.11 3.78 -0.25
CA CYS A 24 -4.16 4.36 1.09
C CYS A 24 -4.60 5.83 1.03
N LYS A 25 -3.96 6.64 0.18
CA LYS A 25 -4.28 8.07 0.06
C LYS A 25 -5.70 8.32 -0.43
N LYS A 26 -6.19 7.53 -1.38
CA LYS A 26 -7.58 7.60 -1.85
C LYS A 26 -8.56 7.24 -0.74
N ALA A 27 -8.29 6.18 0.03
CA ALA A 27 -9.14 5.77 1.13
C ALA A 27 -9.14 6.81 2.28
N GLU A 28 -8.00 7.41 2.61
CA GLU A 28 -7.91 8.53 3.56
C GLU A 28 -8.73 9.73 3.09
N HIS A 29 -8.64 10.07 1.80
CA HIS A 29 -9.44 11.15 1.22
C HIS A 29 -10.94 10.85 1.34
N TYR A 30 -11.39 9.66 0.95
CA TYR A 30 -12.81 9.30 1.07
C TYR A 30 -13.31 9.27 2.51
N ALA A 31 -12.50 8.78 3.45
CA ALA A 31 -12.82 8.86 4.88
C ALA A 31 -13.03 10.31 5.35
N SER A 32 -12.30 11.27 4.78
CA SER A 32 -12.47 12.70 5.09
C SER A 32 -13.69 13.34 4.41
N THR A 33 -14.13 12.81 3.26
CA THR A 33 -15.24 13.38 2.49
C THR A 33 -16.61 12.81 2.83
N PHE A 34 -16.66 11.59 3.37
CA PHE A 34 -17.94 11.01 3.79
C PHE A 34 -18.54 11.81 4.94
N GLU A 35 -19.87 11.84 5.03
CA GLU A 35 -20.59 12.41 6.17
C GLU A 35 -21.07 11.29 7.10
N ASP A 36 -21.51 10.17 6.51
CA ASP A 36 -21.94 8.96 7.20
C ASP A 36 -20.80 8.32 8.00
N ALA A 37 -21.07 8.05 9.29
CA ALA A 37 -20.07 7.53 10.22
C ALA A 37 -19.64 6.09 9.90
N GLN A 38 -20.52 5.24 9.35
CA GLN A 38 -20.18 3.88 8.96
C GLN A 38 -19.25 3.88 7.74
N LEU A 39 -19.54 4.73 6.75
CA LEU A 39 -18.69 4.88 5.56
C LEU A 39 -17.32 5.47 5.91
N LYS A 40 -17.26 6.46 6.82
CA LYS A 40 -15.98 6.97 7.36
C LYS A 40 -15.16 5.84 7.98
N ASN A 41 -15.76 5.08 8.89
CA ASN A 41 -15.07 3.99 9.57
C ASN A 41 -14.59 2.92 8.60
N LEU A 42 -15.39 2.55 7.60
CA LEU A 42 -15.00 1.61 6.57
C LEU A 42 -13.79 2.13 5.77
N ALA A 43 -13.85 3.37 5.28
CA ALA A 43 -12.76 3.96 4.52
C ALA A 43 -11.47 4.11 5.36
N SER A 44 -11.59 4.46 6.64
CA SER A 44 -10.46 4.49 7.57
C SER A 44 -9.84 3.11 7.79
N GLN A 45 -10.65 2.06 7.90
CA GLN A 45 -10.15 0.68 8.01
C GLN A 45 -9.43 0.23 6.73
N VAL A 46 -9.98 0.56 5.56
CA VAL A 46 -9.37 0.29 4.26
C VAL A 46 -8.03 1.02 4.13
N ALA A 47 -7.98 2.30 4.51
CA ALA A 47 -6.73 3.08 4.53
C ALA A 47 -5.67 2.44 5.46
N ALA A 48 -6.06 2.02 6.66
CA ALA A 48 -5.16 1.36 7.60
C ALA A 48 -4.61 0.04 7.04
N CYS A 49 -5.45 -0.74 6.33
CA CYS A 49 -5.03 -1.98 5.69
C CYS A 49 -4.01 -1.73 4.57
N HIS A 50 -4.25 -0.73 3.70
CA HIS A 50 -3.29 -0.33 2.67
C HIS A 50 -1.97 0.18 3.26
N ARG A 51 -2.02 0.97 4.35
CA ARG A 51 -0.82 1.40 5.08
C ARG A 51 -0.02 0.21 5.60
N GLN A 52 -0.66 -0.76 6.24
CA GLN A 52 0.02 -1.96 6.74
C GLN A 52 0.69 -2.77 5.61
N ARG A 53 0.02 -2.91 4.46
CA ARG A 53 0.60 -3.56 3.27
C ARG A 53 1.79 -2.79 2.71
N TYR A 54 1.67 -1.47 2.60
CA TYR A 54 2.77 -0.59 2.20
C TYR A 54 3.98 -0.76 3.13
N ASP A 55 3.80 -0.66 4.45
CA ASP A 55 4.88 -0.77 5.42
C ASP A 55 5.59 -2.14 5.31
N ARG A 56 4.83 -3.20 5.07
CA ARG A 56 5.39 -4.54 4.86
C ARG A 56 6.24 -4.62 3.59
N LEU A 57 5.75 -4.07 2.48
CA LEU A 57 6.48 -4.03 1.21
C LEU A 57 7.73 -3.15 1.32
N PHE A 58 7.61 -1.97 1.94
CA PHE A 58 8.71 -1.05 2.18
C PHE A 58 9.83 -1.69 3.02
N ASN A 59 9.47 -2.35 4.12
CA ASN A 59 10.43 -3.04 4.97
C ASN A 59 11.10 -4.22 4.25
N TYR A 60 10.36 -4.94 3.41
CA TYR A 60 10.90 -6.03 2.60
C TYR A 60 11.88 -5.51 1.54
N LEU A 61 11.50 -4.46 0.80
CA LEU A 61 12.36 -3.85 -0.22
C LEU A 61 13.62 -3.28 0.41
N ASN A 62 13.52 -2.58 1.54
CA ASN A 62 14.69 -2.06 2.25
C ASN A 62 15.62 -3.14 2.80
N SER A 63 15.11 -4.33 3.12
CA SER A 63 15.96 -5.45 3.56
C SER A 63 16.63 -6.19 2.40
N HIS A 64 16.23 -5.93 1.16
CA HIS A 64 16.76 -6.52 -0.08
C HIS A 64 17.36 -5.46 -1.03
N ALA A 65 17.48 -4.21 -0.59
CA ALA A 65 18.09 -3.09 -1.30
C ALA A 65 19.62 -3.03 -1.16
#